data_AF-A0A7Y2DT82-F1
#
_entry.id   AF-A0A7Y2DT82-F1
#
_cell.length_a   1.000
_cell.length_b   1.000
_cell.length_c   1.000
_cell.angle_alpha   90.00
_cell.angle_beta   90.00
_cell.angle_gamma   90.00
#
_symmetry.space_group_name_H-M   'P 1'
#
loop_
_entity.id
_entity.type
_entity.pdbx_description
1 polymer ?
#
loop_
_entity_poly.entity_id
_entity_poly.type
_entity_poly.pdbx_seq_one_letter_code
_entity_poly.pdbx_strand_id
1 'polypeptide(L)'
;IGYSGLMGAIGGIMICDYWVLRKQKLDLAEIFKVDGVYSYSGGFNLRAISALVVAIAPVVYGFIRAATTPGGQVAAPNFFDTLYKYSFFVTFGIAFVVYYLLMRGIRKP
;
A
#
# COMPACT_ATOMS: atom_id res chain seq x y z
N ILE A 1 5.10 11.82 9.91
CA ILE A 1 4.29 10.60 10.18
C ILE A 1 3.33 10.27 9.03
N GLY A 2 2.68 11.26 8.40
CA GLY A 2 1.86 10.99 7.20
C GLY A 2 2.64 10.38 6.02
N TYR A 3 3.78 10.97 5.66
CA TYR A 3 4.63 10.47 4.55
C TYR A 3 5.13 9.04 4.75
N SER A 4 5.47 8.65 5.99
CA SER A 4 5.93 7.29 6.30
C SER A 4 4.82 6.25 6.11
N GLY A 5 3.54 6.62 6.29
CA GLY A 5 2.42 5.73 5.99
C GLY A 5 2.30 5.42 4.49
N LEU A 6 2.47 6.42 3.62
CA LEU A 6 2.48 6.21 2.17
C LEU A 6 3.64 5.32 1.73
N MET A 7 4.84 5.57 2.24
CA MET A 7 6.02 4.77 1.92
C MET A 7 5.89 3.31 2.39
N GLY A 8 5.29 3.09 3.57
CA GLY A 8 4.98 1.75 4.06
C GLY A 8 4.07 0.98 3.10
N ALA A 9 3.00 1.62 2.61
CA ALA A 9 2.05 0.98 1.69
C ALA A 9 2.70 0.60 0.35
N ILE A 10 3.43 1.54 -0.26
CA ILE A 10 4.14 1.30 -1.53
C ILE A 10 5.18 0.20 -1.35
N GLY A 11 5.96 0.26 -0.26
CA GLY A 11 6.93 -0.78 0.09
C GLY A 11 6.29 -2.15 0.25
N GLY A 12 5.14 -2.24 0.93
CA GLY A 12 4.39 -3.49 1.12
C GLY A 12 3.94 -4.10 -0.21
N ILE A 13 3.43 -3.28 -1.12
CA ILE A 13 3.03 -3.72 -2.48
C ILE A 13 4.26 -4.22 -3.26
N MET A 14 5.34 -3.45 -3.29
CA MET A 14 6.54 -3.81 -4.06
C MET A 14 7.20 -5.09 -3.54
N ILE A 15 7.33 -5.24 -2.22
CA ILE A 15 7.91 -6.46 -1.62
C ILE A 15 7.00 -7.66 -1.92
N CYS A 16 5.69 -7.53 -1.77
CA CYS A 16 4.77 -8.61 -2.10
C CYS A 16 4.85 -8.98 -3.60
N ASP A 17 4.87 -7.98 -4.48
CA ASP A 17 4.94 -8.19 -5.93
C ASP A 17 6.22 -8.91 -6.33
N TYR A 18 7.37 -8.39 -5.92
CA TYR A 18 8.66 -8.88 -6.37
C TYR A 18 9.04 -10.21 -5.69
N TRP A 19 8.94 -10.29 -4.35
CA TRP A 19 9.46 -11.46 -3.61
C TRP A 19 8.46 -12.61 -3.56
N VAL A 20 7.18 -12.33 -3.27
CA VAL A 20 6.17 -13.38 -3.04
C VAL A 20 5.50 -13.81 -4.34
N LEU A 21 4.93 -12.85 -5.07
CA LEU A 21 4.16 -13.15 -6.26
C LEU A 21 5.10 -13.53 -7.40
N ARG A 22 6.07 -12.69 -7.75
CA ARG A 22 6.97 -12.91 -8.89
C ARG A 22 8.16 -13.80 -8.59
N LYS A 23 8.47 -14.09 -7.33
CA LYS A 23 9.61 -14.91 -6.91
C LYS A 23 10.93 -14.42 -7.51
N GLN A 24 11.14 -13.10 -7.48
CA GLN A 24 12.30 -12.39 -8.01
C GLN A 24 12.49 -12.51 -9.54
N LYS A 25 11.48 -12.98 -10.28
CA LYS A 25 11.49 -13.07 -11.75
C LYS A 25 10.76 -11.89 -12.34
N LEU A 26 11.53 -10.93 -12.87
CA LEU A 26 11.02 -9.75 -13.56
C LEU A 26 11.63 -9.74 -14.97
N ASP A 27 10.78 -9.75 -15.99
CA ASP A 27 11.23 -9.51 -17.37
C ASP A 27 11.57 -8.03 -17.53
N LEU A 28 12.85 -7.72 -17.74
CA LEU A 28 13.33 -6.35 -17.89
C LEU A 28 12.92 -5.73 -19.23
N ALA A 29 12.90 -6.51 -20.30
CA ALA A 29 12.57 -5.99 -21.63
C ALA A 29 11.12 -5.52 -21.70
N GLU A 30 10.23 -6.23 -21.02
CA GLU A 30 8.81 -5.90 -20.95
C GLU A 30 8.50 -4.63 -20.14
N ILE A 31 9.36 -4.22 -19.20
CA ILE A 31 9.16 -2.97 -18.43
C ILE A 31 9.32 -1.73 -19.33
N PHE A 32 10.13 -1.84 -20.38
CA PHE A 32 10.36 -0.75 -21.33
C PHE A 32 9.32 -0.72 -22.46
N LYS A 33 8.35 -1.64 -22.49
CA LYS A 33 7.29 -1.67 -23.50
C LYS A 33 6.03 -0.97 -22.98
N VAL A 34 5.45 -0.12 -23.83
CA VAL A 34 4.18 0.58 -23.53
C VAL A 34 3.01 -0.40 -23.46
N ASP A 35 2.99 -1.43 -24.32
CA ASP A 35 1.97 -2.49 -24.37
C ASP A 35 2.54 -3.85 -23.92
N GLY A 36 3.43 -3.83 -22.94
CA GLY A 36 4.03 -5.03 -22.38
C GLY A 36 3.13 -5.76 -21.38
N VAL A 37 3.65 -6.86 -20.84
CA VAL A 37 2.95 -7.68 -19.84
C VAL A 37 2.63 -6.94 -18.53
N TYR A 38 3.26 -5.79 -18.29
CA TYR A 38 3.04 -4.93 -17.13
C TYR A 38 2.10 -3.76 -17.40
N SER A 39 1.46 -3.68 -18.57
CA SER A 39 0.57 -2.57 -18.93
C SER A 39 -0.83 -2.69 -18.29
N TYR A 40 -1.18 -3.85 -17.72
CA TYR A 40 -2.45 -4.10 -17.03
C TYR A 40 -3.67 -3.50 -17.79
N SER A 41 -4.50 -2.69 -17.14
CA SER A 41 -5.66 -2.03 -17.74
C SER A 41 -5.33 -0.56 -18.00
N GLY A 42 -4.90 -0.25 -19.23
CA GLY A 42 -4.60 1.13 -19.66
C GLY A 42 -3.36 1.74 -18.98
N GLY A 43 -2.36 0.93 -18.67
CA GLY A 43 -1.13 1.32 -17.97
C GLY A 43 -1.21 1.23 -16.44
N PHE A 44 -2.38 0.87 -15.88
CA PHE A 44 -2.60 0.89 -14.43
C PHE A 44 -2.99 -0.48 -13.87
N ASN A 45 -2.32 -0.86 -12.78
CA ASN A 45 -2.76 -1.98 -11.95
C ASN A 45 -3.81 -1.48 -10.93
N LEU A 46 -5.09 -1.57 -11.30
CA LEU A 46 -6.20 -1.20 -10.42
C LEU A 46 -6.19 -1.94 -9.06
N ARG A 47 -5.58 -3.13 -9.00
CA ARG A 47 -5.46 -3.93 -7.77
C ARG A 47 -4.35 -3.40 -6.86
N ALA A 48 -3.27 -2.90 -7.44
CA ALA A 48 -2.24 -2.18 -6.68
C ALA A 48 -2.81 -0.87 -6.11
N ILE A 49 -3.57 -0.14 -6.93
CA ILE A 49 -4.21 1.11 -6.52
C ILE A 49 -5.23 0.86 -5.41
N SER A 50 -6.07 -0.17 -5.52
CA SER A 50 -7.03 -0.49 -4.45
C SER A 50 -6.33 -0.92 -3.16
N ALA A 51 -5.27 -1.73 -3.25
CA ALA A 51 -4.46 -2.10 -2.09
C ALA A 51 -3.84 -0.86 -1.40
N LEU A 52 -3.34 0.10 -2.18
CA LEU A 52 -2.78 1.36 -1.69
C LEU A 52 -3.84 2.18 -0.94
N VAL A 53 -5.02 2.38 -1.54
CA VAL A 53 -6.12 3.16 -0.94
C VAL A 53 -6.59 2.50 0.37
N VAL A 54 -6.79 1.18 0.38
CA VAL A 54 -7.23 0.44 1.57
C VAL A 54 -6.18 0.53 2.69
N ALA A 55 -4.89 0.46 2.36
CA ALA A 55 -3.83 0.55 3.35
C ALA A 55 -3.69 1.94 3.99
N ILE A 56 -3.97 3.00 3.23
CA ILE A 56 -3.81 4.39 3.68
C ILE A 56 -5.04 4.88 4.47
N ALA A 57 -6.24 4.35 4.19
CA ALA A 57 -7.49 4.82 4.79
C ALA A 57 -7.46 4.91 6.34
N PRO A 58 -6.97 3.91 7.10
CA PRO A 58 -6.91 3.99 8.55
C PRO A 58 -5.95 5.09 9.06
N VAL A 59 -4.84 5.33 8.34
CA VAL A 59 -3.83 6.34 8.69
C VAL A 59 -4.34 7.74 8.41
N VAL A 60 -5.08 7.94 7.32
CA VAL A 60 -5.74 9.21 7.00
C VAL A 60 -6.78 9.56 8.06
N TYR A 61 -7.56 8.59 8.53
CA TYR A 61 -8.51 8.81 9.61
C TYR A 61 -7.81 9.26 10.91
N GLY A 62 -6.71 8.59 11.31
CA GLY A 62 -5.91 9.00 12.47
C GLY A 62 -5.25 10.38 12.29
N PHE A 63 -4.80 10.71 11.07
CA PHE A 63 -4.25 12.03 10.75
C PHE A 63 -5.29 13.15 10.89
N ILE A 64 -6.50 12.95 10.36
CA ILE A 64 -7.58 13.94 10.46
C ILE A 64 -7.90 14.23 11.94
N ARG A 65 -8.00 13.19 12.78
CA ARG A 65 -8.26 13.36 14.21
C ARG A 65 -7.14 14.11 14.93
N ALA A 66 -5.88 13.82 14.60
CA ALA A 66 -4.75 14.56 15.14
C ALA A 66 -4.77 16.03 14.71
N ALA A 67 -5.13 16.32 13.46
CA ALA A 67 -5.19 17.68 12.91
C ALA A 67 -6.36 18.52 13.45
N THR A 68 -7.50 17.90 13.77
CA THR A 68 -8.69 18.59 14.31
C THR A 68 -8.63 18.77 15.83
N THR A 69 -7.67 18.16 16.53
CA THR A 69 -7.52 18.29 17.99
C THR A 69 -6.62 19.47 18.36
N PRO A 70 -7.08 20.44 19.17
CA PRO A 70 -6.25 21.54 19.65
C PRO A 70 -5.03 21.01 20.42
N GLY A 71 -3.82 21.39 19.99
CA GLY A 71 -2.56 20.93 20.59
C GLY A 71 -2.02 19.61 20.05
N GLY A 72 -2.69 18.97 19.07
CA GLY A 72 -2.18 17.78 18.36
C GLY A 72 -2.08 16.50 19.21
N GLN A 73 -2.48 16.57 20.48
CA GLN A 73 -2.48 15.44 21.42
C GLN A 73 -3.92 15.08 21.75
N VAL A 74 -4.40 13.97 21.21
CA VAL A 74 -5.72 13.42 21.52
C VAL A 74 -5.70 12.93 22.97
N ALA A 75 -6.43 13.59 23.85
CA ALA A 75 -6.46 13.29 25.29
C ALA A 75 -6.93 11.87 25.63
N ALA A 76 -7.70 11.24 24.73
CA ALA A 76 -8.11 9.84 24.78
C ALA A 76 -7.77 9.15 23.44
N PRO A 77 -6.57 8.56 23.29
CA PRO A 77 -6.18 7.89 22.06
C PRO A 77 -7.01 6.62 21.86
N ASN A 78 -7.67 6.53 20.70
CA ASN A 78 -8.40 5.34 20.27
C ASN A 78 -7.47 4.43 19.43
N PHE A 79 -7.98 3.26 19.04
CA PHE A 79 -7.28 2.29 18.20
C PHE A 79 -6.61 2.91 16.96
N PHE A 80 -7.30 3.82 16.27
CA PHE A 80 -6.78 4.50 15.07
C PHE A 80 -5.62 5.46 15.32
N ASP A 81 -5.54 6.06 16.52
CA ASP A 81 -4.41 6.94 16.88
C ASP A 81 -3.15 6.10 17.12
N THR A 82 -3.33 4.87 17.62
CA THR A 82 -2.24 3.89 17.76
C THR A 82 -1.75 3.40 16.40
N LEU A 83 -2.66 3.15 15.46
CA LEU A 83 -2.29 2.81 14.08
C LEU A 83 -1.53 3.95 13.40
N TYR A 84 -1.93 5.20 13.62
CA TYR A 84 -1.23 6.37 13.07
C TYR A 84 0.20 6.50 13.61
N LYS A 85 0.42 6.21 14.90
CA LYS A 85 1.77 6.21 15.50
C LYS A 85 2.72 5.23 14.81
N TYR A 86 2.21 4.08 14.37
CA TYR A 86 2.97 3.05 13.65
C TYR A 86 2.59 2.98 12.17
N SER A 87 2.26 4.12 11.56
CA SER A 87 1.68 4.20 10.22
C SER A 87 2.43 3.38 9.18
N PHE A 88 3.77 3.42 9.19
CA PHE A 88 4.61 2.67 8.27
C PHE A 88 4.35 1.16 8.31
N PHE A 89 4.38 0.54 9.49
CA PHE A 89 4.22 -0.91 9.63
C PHE A 89 2.79 -1.37 9.36
N VAL A 90 1.82 -0.56 9.79
CA VAL A 90 0.39 -0.84 9.58
C VAL A 90 0.06 -0.80 8.09
N THR A 91 0.44 0.27 7.39
CA THR A 91 0.15 0.38 5.96
C THR A 91 0.94 -0.65 5.15
N PHE A 92 2.17 -0.96 5.55
CA PHE A 92 2.97 -2.02 4.94
C PHE A 92 2.26 -3.38 5.02
N GLY A 93 1.83 -3.79 6.23
CA GLY A 93 1.16 -5.07 6.44
C GLY A 93 -0.17 -5.16 5.68
N ILE A 94 -1.00 -4.12 5.76
CA ILE A 94 -2.30 -4.08 5.06
C ILE A 94 -2.08 -4.13 3.54
N ALA A 95 -1.20 -3.28 2.99
CA ALA A 95 -0.96 -3.22 1.56
C ALA A 95 -0.40 -4.55 1.03
N PHE A 96 0.52 -5.17 1.76
CA PHE A 96 1.08 -6.49 1.42
C PHE A 96 -0.01 -7.56 1.35
N VAL A 97 -0.84 -7.69 2.39
CA VAL A 97 -1.88 -8.73 2.46
C VAL A 97 -2.96 -8.50 1.41
N VAL A 98 -3.45 -7.27 1.28
CA VAL A 98 -4.50 -6.93 0.31
C VAL A 98 -4.00 -7.15 -1.11
N TYR A 99 -2.80 -6.67 -1.44
CA TYR A 99 -2.20 -6.88 -2.76
C TYR A 99 -1.99 -8.36 -3.06
N TYR A 100 -1.47 -9.13 -2.09
CA TYR A 100 -1.32 -10.57 -2.22
C TYR A 100 -2.64 -11.25 -2.55
N LEU A 101 -3.71 -10.97 -1.79
CA LEU A 101 -5.03 -11.58 -2.01
C LEU A 101 -5.61 -11.22 -3.38
N LEU A 102 -5.44 -9.97 -3.81
CA LEU A 102 -5.94 -9.51 -5.12
C LEU A 102 -5.15 -10.08 -6.29
N MET A 103 -3.85 -10.38 -6.11
CA MET A 103 -2.96 -10.78 -7.20
C MET A 103 -2.65 -12.29 -7.23
N ARG A 104 -2.81 -13.03 -6.12
CA ARG A 104 -2.42 -14.47 -6.02
C ARG A 104 -3.07 -15.39 -7.05
N GLY A 105 -4.27 -15.04 -7.52
CA GLY A 105 -5.06 -15.84 -8.47
C GLY A 105 -4.97 -15.39 -9.92
N ILE A 106 -4.24 -14.31 -10.21
CA ILE A 106 -4.06 -13.87 -11.59
C ILE A 106 -2.99 -14.74 -12.22
N ARG A 107 -3.29 -15.29 -13.40
CA ARG A 107 -2.24 -15.81 -14.28
C ARG A 107 -1.27 -14.66 -14.60
N LYS A 108 -0.16 -14.65 -13.87
CA LYS A 108 1.16 -14.79 -14.49
C LYS A 108 1.17 -14.53 -16.00
N PRO A 109 1.30 -13.32 -16.57
CA PRO A 109 1.86 -13.27 -17.91
C PRO A 109 3.27 -13.87 -17.89
#